data_AF-A0A5C6MIV0-F1
#
_entry.id   AF-A0A5C6MIV0-F1
#
_cell.length_a   1.000
_cell.length_b   1.000
_cell.length_c   1.000
_cell.angle_alpha   90.00
_cell.angle_beta   90.00
_cell.angle_gamma   90.00
#
_symmetry.space_group_name_H-M   'P 1'
#
loop_
_entity.id
_entity.type
_entity.pdbx_description
1 polymer ?
#
loop_
_entity_poly.entity_id
_entity_poly.type
_entity_poly.pdbx_seq_one_letter_code
_entity_poly.pdbx_strand_id
1 'polypeptide(L)'
;MTSNPSHLRELSLITNQSLADADVKLLSSAMMHPNCRLETLRLWNCRLSEISCDSLASALRSNPSHLRVLELSRSQLEDPGVKLLCGALQDPLCELETLRSVRDDPVLSQV
;
A
#
# COMPACT_ATOMS: atom_id res chain seq x y z
N MET A 1 8.69 -26.01 -6.77
CA MET A 1 7.87 -26.03 -5.54
C MET A 1 6.65 -25.17 -5.81
N THR A 2 5.49 -25.78 -6.03
CA THR A 2 4.25 -25.05 -6.29
C THR A 2 3.64 -24.65 -4.95
N SER A 3 3.98 -23.46 -4.43
CA SER A 3 3.22 -22.90 -3.30
C SER A 3 1.76 -22.78 -3.71
N ASN A 4 0.85 -23.27 -2.87
CA ASN A 4 -0.58 -23.03 -3.04
C ASN A 4 -0.82 -21.52 -3.18
N PRO A 5 -1.55 -21.08 -4.21
CA PRO A 5 -1.86 -19.67 -4.35
C PRO A 5 -2.63 -19.20 -3.12
N SER A 6 -2.22 -18.06 -2.59
CA SER A 6 -2.89 -17.47 -1.43
C SER A 6 -4.33 -17.15 -1.83
N HIS A 7 -5.29 -17.66 -1.08
CA HIS A 7 -6.70 -17.27 -1.23
C HIS A 7 -7.00 -15.94 -0.55
N LEU A 8 -6.02 -15.32 0.11
CA LEU A 8 -6.18 -14.07 0.82
C LEU A 8 -6.43 -12.94 -0.19
N ARG A 9 -7.65 -12.39 -0.18
CA ARG A 9 -8.04 -11.24 -0.98
C ARG A 9 -7.92 -9.93 -0.21
N GLU A 10 -8.00 -9.96 1.12
CA GLU A 10 -7.90 -8.78 1.96
C GLU A 10 -6.90 -8.98 3.08
N LEU A 11 -6.03 -7.99 3.27
CA LEU A 11 -5.10 -7.90 4.37
C LEU A 11 -5.30 -6.55 5.06
N SER A 12 -5.82 -6.60 6.27
CA SER A 12 -5.98 -5.43 7.12
C SER A 12 -4.98 -5.48 8.26
N LEU A 13 -4.10 -4.49 8.32
CA LEU A 13 -3.08 -4.33 9.36
C LEU A 13 -3.41 -3.15 10.27
N ILE A 14 -4.68 -2.76 10.36
CA ILE A 14 -5.12 -1.53 11.03
C ILE A 14 -4.76 -1.49 12.52
N THR A 15 -4.71 -2.65 13.18
CA THR A 15 -4.43 -2.76 14.62
C THR A 15 -2.95 -2.98 14.94
N ASN A 16 -2.06 -3.05 13.94
CA ASN A 16 -0.65 -3.24 14.20
C ASN A 16 0.00 -1.94 14.69
N GLN A 17 1.00 -2.07 15.57
CA GLN A 17 1.90 -0.96 15.86
C GLN A 17 2.56 -0.54 14.55
N SER A 18 2.73 0.77 14.35
CA SER A 18 3.19 1.40 13.09
C SER A 18 4.19 0.53 12.34
N LEU A 19 3.89 0.20 11.09
CA LEU A 19 4.81 -0.54 10.22
C LEU A 19 6.03 0.32 9.89
N ALA A 20 7.21 -0.29 9.93
CA ALA A 20 8.44 0.32 9.44
C ALA A 20 8.58 0.12 7.92
N ASP A 21 9.51 0.85 7.29
CA ASP A 21 9.80 0.72 5.85
C ASP A 21 10.10 -0.72 5.42
N ALA A 22 10.81 -1.47 6.28
CA ALA A 22 11.12 -2.87 6.01
C ALA A 22 9.86 -3.75 5.93
N ASP A 23 8.87 -3.49 6.77
CA ASP A 23 7.60 -4.23 6.78
C ASP A 23 6.79 -3.93 5.52
N VAL A 24 6.70 -2.65 5.13
CA VAL A 24 5.98 -2.23 3.92
C VAL A 24 6.68 -2.76 2.66
N LYS A 25 8.01 -2.80 2.66
CA LYS A 25 8.79 -3.41 1.58
C LYS A 25 8.53 -4.91 1.47
N LEU A 26 8.43 -5.62 2.59
CA LEU A 26 8.10 -7.04 2.60
C LEU A 26 6.68 -7.29 2.05
N LEU A 27 5.70 -6.49 2.46
CA LEU A 27 4.34 -6.55 1.94
C LEU A 27 4.30 -6.30 0.43
N SER A 28 4.99 -5.26 -0.03
CA SER A 28 5.09 -4.92 -1.46
C SER A 28 5.72 -6.05 -2.26
N SER A 29 6.79 -6.67 -1.72
CA SER A 29 7.43 -7.83 -2.35
C SER A 29 6.50 -9.05 -2.41
N ALA A 30 5.68 -9.28 -1.39
CA ALA A 30 4.72 -10.37 -1.39
C ALA A 30 3.61 -10.15 -2.44
N MET A 31 3.18 -8.91 -2.66
CA MET A 31 2.19 -8.56 -3.68
C MET A 31 2.67 -8.81 -5.10
N MET A 32 3.97 -8.64 -5.37
CA MET A 32 4.57 -8.91 -6.68
C MET A 32 4.75 -10.41 -6.99
N HIS A 33 4.51 -11.28 -6.01
CA HIS A 33 4.63 -12.72 -6.24
C HIS A 33 3.49 -13.21 -7.16
N PRO A 34 3.76 -14.04 -8.19
CA PRO A 34 2.77 -14.43 -9.21
C PRO A 34 1.54 -15.17 -8.66
N ASN A 35 1.66 -15.74 -7.46
CA ASN A 35 0.58 -16.44 -6.77
C ASN A 35 -0.15 -15.58 -5.73
N CYS A 36 0.24 -14.32 -5.56
CA CYS A 36 -0.48 -13.40 -4.69
C CYS A 36 -1.80 -13.03 -5.35
N ARG A 37 -2.88 -12.98 -4.58
CA ARG A 37 -4.22 -12.64 -5.05
C ARG A 37 -4.84 -11.50 -4.23
N LEU A 38 -4.00 -10.73 -3.56
CA LEU A 38 -4.44 -9.67 -2.66
C LEU A 38 -5.08 -8.55 -3.46
N GLU A 39 -6.34 -8.25 -3.16
CA GLU A 39 -7.15 -7.21 -3.79
C GLU A 39 -7.26 -5.96 -2.93
N THR A 40 -7.22 -6.12 -1.60
CA THR A 40 -7.35 -5.03 -0.64
C THR A 40 -6.20 -5.05 0.37
N LEU A 41 -5.50 -3.93 0.50
CA LEU A 41 -4.49 -3.70 1.54
C LEU A 41 -4.90 -2.47 2.36
N ARG A 42 -5.05 -2.65 3.68
CA ARG A 42 -5.34 -1.56 4.62
C ARG A 42 -4.20 -1.40 5.60
N LEU A 43 -3.54 -0.26 5.53
CA LEU A 43 -2.47 0.17 6.43
C LEU A 43 -2.99 1.32 7.29
N TRP A 44 -2.72 1.26 8.59
CA TRP A 44 -3.11 2.29 9.54
C TRP A 44 -1.89 2.83 10.26
N ASN A 45 -1.84 4.15 10.44
CA ASN A 45 -0.84 4.81 11.27
C ASN A 45 0.61 4.40 10.90
N CYS A 46 0.89 4.28 9.61
CA CYS A 46 2.21 3.94 9.11
C CYS A 46 2.97 5.21 8.75
N ARG A 47 4.25 5.28 9.14
CA ARG A 47 5.13 6.37 8.69
C ARG A 47 5.82 5.94 7.39
N LEU A 48 5.22 6.32 6.26
CA LEU A 48 5.67 5.89 4.95
C LEU A 48 6.73 6.86 4.42
N SER A 49 7.99 6.43 4.45
CA SER A 49 9.07 7.17 3.78
C SER A 49 8.98 7.04 2.26
N GLU A 50 9.83 7.79 1.55
CA GLU A 50 10.02 7.65 0.11
C GLU A 50 10.34 6.19 -0.31
N ILE A 51 11.12 5.45 0.50
CA ILE A 51 11.51 4.06 0.22
C ILE A 51 10.30 3.13 0.25
N SER A 52 9.46 3.27 1.27
CA SER A 52 8.23 2.47 1.41
C SER A 52 7.22 2.80 0.30
N CYS A 53 7.12 4.08 -0.09
CA CYS A 53 6.26 4.52 -1.19
C CYS A 53 6.74 4.02 -2.54
N ASP A 54 8.05 4.01 -2.80
CA ASP A 54 8.62 3.42 -4.03
C ASP A 54 8.36 1.91 -4.12
N SER A 55 8.46 1.22 -2.98
CA SER A 55 8.15 -0.21 -2.90
C SER A 55 6.67 -0.49 -3.22
N LEU A 56 5.75 0.27 -2.62
CA LEU A 56 4.32 0.18 -2.92
C LEU A 56 4.03 0.53 -4.38
N ALA A 57 4.62 1.60 -4.90
CA ALA A 57 4.49 2.04 -6.28
C ALA A 57 4.95 0.94 -7.27
N SER A 58 6.06 0.26 -6.96
CA SER A 58 6.55 -0.87 -7.76
C SER A 58 5.60 -2.06 -7.73
N ALA A 59 4.96 -2.34 -6.59
CA ALA A 59 3.95 -3.38 -6.50
C ALA A 59 2.68 -3.03 -7.30
N LEU A 60 2.25 -1.76 -7.29
CA LEU A 60 1.10 -1.30 -8.09
C LEU A 60 1.31 -1.44 -9.60
N ARG A 61 2.54 -1.22 -10.08
CA ARG A 61 2.92 -1.39 -11.49
C ARG A 61 3.25 -2.83 -11.87
N SER A 62 3.30 -3.75 -10.90
CA SER A 62 3.66 -5.13 -11.18
C SER A 62 2.60 -5.81 -12.05
N ASN A 63 3.02 -6.79 -12.86
CA ASN A 63 2.12 -7.53 -13.73
C ASN A 63 2.29 -9.04 -13.49
N PRO A 64 1.28 -9.74 -12.93
CA PRO A 64 -0.04 -9.21 -12.56
C PRO A 64 0.00 -8.46 -11.23
N SER A 65 -0.67 -7.31 -11.16
CA SER A 65 -1.09 -6.70 -9.90
C SER A 65 -2.58 -6.99 -9.73
N HIS A 66 -2.94 -7.60 -8.61
CA HIS A 66 -4.34 -7.86 -8.28
C HIS A 66 -4.93 -6.83 -7.33
N LEU A 67 -4.12 -5.86 -6.86
CA LEU A 67 -4.56 -4.89 -5.87
C LEU A 67 -5.50 -3.87 -6.49
N ARG A 68 -6.73 -3.80 -5.97
CA ARG A 68 -7.78 -2.85 -6.37
C ARG A 68 -7.97 -1.74 -5.36
N VAL A 69 -7.73 -2.02 -4.07
CA VAL A 69 -7.95 -1.06 -2.98
C VAL A 69 -6.69 -0.94 -2.12
N LEU A 70 -6.19 0.28 -1.99
CA LEU A 70 -5.12 0.64 -1.06
C LEU A 70 -5.62 1.72 -0.10
N GLU A 71 -5.66 1.40 1.19
CA GLU A 71 -5.98 2.37 2.24
C GLU A 71 -4.76 2.66 3.11
N LEU A 72 -4.42 3.94 3.25
CA LEU A 72 -3.27 4.46 4.00
C LEU A 72 -3.77 5.42 5.10
N SER A 73 -4.76 4.99 5.88
CA SER A 73 -5.43 5.82 6.89
C SER A 73 -4.49 6.17 8.05
N ARG A 74 -4.50 7.43 8.50
CA ARG A 74 -3.56 7.98 9.48
C ARG A 74 -2.08 7.79 9.13
N SER A 75 -1.75 7.49 7.88
CA SER A 75 -0.36 7.30 7.47
C SER A 75 0.28 8.62 7.07
N GLN A 76 1.48 8.88 7.59
CA GLN A 76 2.24 10.06 7.20
C GLN A 76 2.95 9.77 5.88
N LEU A 77 2.55 10.49 4.83
CA LEU A 77 3.16 10.46 3.50
C LEU A 77 3.89 11.79 3.29
N GLU A 78 5.19 11.74 3.06
CA GLU A 78 5.96 12.91 2.63
C GLU A 78 5.72 13.20 1.13
N ASP A 79 5.88 14.46 0.71
CA ASP A 79 5.61 14.89 -0.68
C ASP A 79 6.32 14.04 -1.75
N PRO A 80 7.59 13.61 -1.59
CA PRO A 80 8.23 12.70 -2.55
C PRO A 80 7.49 11.36 -2.67
N GLY A 81 7.05 10.79 -1.54
CA GLY A 81 6.29 9.54 -1.48
C GLY A 81 4.93 9.65 -2.18
N VAL A 82 4.23 10.77 -2.01
CA VAL A 82 2.96 11.03 -2.73
C VAL A 82 3.19 11.06 -4.24
N LYS A 83 4.26 11.72 -4.71
CA LYS A 83 4.59 11.78 -6.14
C LYS A 83 4.86 10.40 -6.73
N LEU A 84 5.58 9.53 -5.99
CA LEU A 84 5.87 8.16 -6.43
C LEU A 84 4.58 7.33 -6.58
N LEU A 85 3.69 7.40 -5.59
CA LEU A 85 2.40 6.70 -5.66
C LEU A 85 1.54 7.24 -6.81
N CYS A 86 1.41 8.57 -6.95
CA CYS A 86 0.68 9.17 -8.05
C CYS A 86 1.26 8.81 -9.43
N GLY A 87 2.59 8.72 -9.54
CA GLY A 87 3.25 8.26 -10.77
C GLY A 87 2.90 6.81 -11.12
N ALA A 88 2.83 5.92 -10.13
CA ALA A 88 2.36 4.55 -10.35
C ALA A 88 0.89 4.50 -10.82
N LEU A 89 0.02 5.38 -10.35
CA LEU A 89 -1.38 5.45 -10.79
C LEU A 89 -1.54 5.89 -12.26
N GLN A 90 -0.54 6.54 -12.84
CA GLN A 90 -0.54 6.92 -14.25
C GLN A 90 -0.05 5.79 -15.17
N ASP A 91 0.50 4.72 -14.60
CA ASP A 91 0.98 3.58 -15.37
C ASP A 91 -0.22 2.79 -15.94
N PRO A 92 -0.24 2.46 -17.23
CA PRO A 92 -1.34 1.68 -17.83
C PRO A 92 -1.47 0.26 -17.27
N LEU A 93 -0.44 -0.26 -16.60
CA LEU A 93 -0.49 -1.55 -15.91
C LEU A 93 -1.07 -1.43 -14.49
N CYS A 94 -1.25 -0.22 -13.98
CA CYS A 94 -1.81 -0.03 -12.67
C CYS A 94 -3.32 -0.30 -12.70
N GLU A 95 -3.70 -1.34 -11.96
CA GLU A 95 -5.08 -1.84 -11.88
C GLU A 95 -5.83 -1.33 -10.63
N LEU A 96 -5.23 -0.41 -9.87
CA LEU A 96 -5.80 0.13 -8.64
C LEU A 96 -7.03 0.99 -8.92
N GLU A 97 -8.15 0.67 -8.27
CA GLU A 97 -9.43 1.37 -8.42
C GLU A 97 -9.64 2.43 -7.35
N THR A 98 -9.12 2.18 -6.13
CA THR A 98 -9.28 3.09 -4.99
C THR A 98 -7.97 3.26 -4.25
N LEU A 99 -7.50 4.51 -4.17
CA LEU A 99 -6.49 4.94 -3.20
C LEU A 99 -7.16 5.86 -2.17
N ARG A 100 -7.13 5.47 -0.89
CA ARG A 100 -7.65 6.30 0.21
C ARG A 100 -6.52 6.66 1.16
N SER A 101 -6.34 7.95 1.41
CA SER A 101 -5.50 8.46 2.49
C SER A 101 -6.32 9.46 3.29
N VAL A 102 -6.51 9.18 4.58
CA VAL A 102 -7.15 10.10 5.52
C VAL A 102 -6.09 10.54 6.49
N ARG A 103 -5.65 11.79 6.37
CA ARG A 103 -4.87 12.44 7.43
C ARG A 103 -5.88 12.93 8.46
N ASP A 104 -5.76 12.49 9.70
CA ASP A 104 -6.44 13.21 10.77
C ASP A 104 -5.77 14.56 10.90
N ASP A 105 -6.49 15.61 10.52
CA ASP A 105 -6.04 16.98 10.71
C ASP A 105 -6.02 17.25 12.22
N PRO A 106 -4.87 17.49 12.86
CA PRO A 106 -4.82 17.73 14.30
C PRO A 106 -5.61 18.99 14.70
N VAL A 107 -5.90 19.89 13.75
CA VAL A 107 -6.54 21.19 14.00
C VAL A 107 -8.03 21.06 14.37
N LEU A 108 -8.73 19.97 14.04
CA LEU A 108 -10.15 19.80 14.37
C LEU A 108 -10.41 19.04 15.68
N SER A 109 -9.37 18.68 16.42
CA SER A 109 -9.50 18.01 17.73
C SER A 109 -9.33 18.94 18.93
N GLN A 110 -9.30 20.26 18.71
CA GLN A 110 -9.12 21.29 19.74
C GLN A 110 -10.24 22.35 19.80
N VAL A 111 -11.44 22.05 19.28
CA VAL A 111 -12.64 22.88 19.52
C VAL A 111 -13.65 22.18 20.42
#